data_AF-A0A6L6QQD3-F1
#
_entry.id   AF-A0A6L6QQD3-F1
#
_cell.length_a   1.000
_cell.length_b   1.000
_cell.length_c   1.000
_cell.angle_alpha   90.00
_cell.angle_beta   90.00
_cell.angle_gamma   90.00
#
_symmetry.space_group_name_H-M   'P 1'
#
loop_
_entity.id
_entity.type
_entity.pdbx_description
1 polymer ?
#
loop_
_entity_poly.entity_id
_entity_poly.type
_entity_poly.pdbx_seq_one_letter_code
_entity_poly.pdbx_strand_id
1 'polypeptide(L)'
;MNIHIPRPESDELDLGFLGRIRRLNDFKDQAETIAALGESLDPTTDPRASHVVPLARSLNMSLGQFARQHTLDSYHNAYTSEAVSHTDTATQSLYVWYGRRGPIIEANFCPDCVHKDETELGFSYWRRRHQLPGVTWCVQHMSALKTASRVHPYNDSPFLLSHSVIRPPYPTEISDFVRQSRVGTKYAEISLQLLERQSSEPLDRVTQTIREGLTTLGVHVGKSRSSRYRTLADLAAEVLPRPWLIQHFSPKGYSRGQDSFVGPLNKTVGYMGSSGVNHYVLAQAILAEYGLEPL
;
A
#
# COMPACT_ATOMS: atom_id res chain seq x y z
N MET A 1 -0.04 35.14 -0.11
CA MET A 1 -0.19 34.67 1.29
C MET A 1 1.07 33.88 1.65
N ASN A 2 1.66 34.07 2.83
CA ASN A 2 2.82 33.24 3.25
C ASN A 2 2.29 31.92 3.80
N ILE A 3 2.43 30.84 3.03
CA ILE A 3 2.02 29.49 3.42
C ILE A 3 3.13 28.86 4.26
N HIS A 4 2.80 28.35 5.44
CA HIS A 4 3.70 27.56 6.25
C HIS A 4 3.74 26.11 5.75
N ILE A 5 4.86 25.70 5.20
CA ILE A 5 5.07 24.34 4.68
C ILE A 5 6.12 23.66 5.57
N PRO A 6 5.72 22.77 6.49
CA PRO A 6 6.68 22.08 7.34
C PRO A 6 7.51 21.08 6.54
N ARG A 7 8.63 20.65 7.09
CA ARG A 7 9.37 19.51 6.53
C ARG A 7 8.55 18.22 6.72
N PRO A 8 8.41 17.37 5.69
CA PRO A 8 7.76 16.07 5.85
C PRO A 8 8.65 15.12 6.68
N GLU A 9 8.02 14.24 7.46
CA GLU A 9 8.73 13.16 8.14
C GLU A 9 9.08 12.04 7.16
N SER A 10 10.14 11.28 7.44
CA SER A 10 10.75 10.36 6.45
C SER A 10 9.82 9.29 5.89
N ASP A 11 8.80 8.89 6.64
CA ASP A 11 7.79 7.90 6.24
C ASP A 11 6.37 8.51 6.18
N GLU A 12 6.27 9.83 6.15
CA GLU A 12 4.98 10.52 6.10
C GLU A 12 4.31 10.34 4.75
N LEU A 13 3.06 9.88 4.79
CA LEU A 13 2.20 9.76 3.63
C LEU A 13 1.73 11.15 3.17
N ASP A 14 1.81 11.40 1.88
CA ASP A 14 1.49 12.64 1.18
C ASP A 14 0.10 13.20 1.51
N LEU A 15 -0.93 12.36 1.58
CA LEU A 15 -2.27 12.79 1.99
C LEU A 15 -2.30 13.27 3.45
N GLY A 16 -1.54 12.61 4.33
CA GLY A 16 -1.39 13.02 5.72
C GLY A 16 -0.60 14.33 5.85
N PHE A 17 0.43 14.47 5.03
CA PHE A 17 1.24 15.68 4.92
C PHE A 17 0.41 16.87 4.41
N LEU A 18 -0.40 16.66 3.36
CA LEU A 18 -1.35 17.65 2.87
C LEU A 18 -2.34 18.08 3.96
N GLY A 19 -2.88 17.10 4.70
CA GLY A 19 -3.75 17.37 5.85
C GLY A 19 -3.04 18.17 6.95
N ARG A 20 -1.74 17.95 7.17
CA ARG A 20 -0.93 18.71 8.13
C ARG A 20 -0.72 20.16 7.67
N ILE A 21 -0.37 20.38 6.40
CA ILE A 21 -0.28 21.73 5.81
C ILE A 21 -1.62 22.46 5.96
N ARG A 22 -2.73 21.78 5.64
CA ARG A 22 -4.08 22.33 5.79
C ARG A 22 -4.31 22.89 7.19
N ARG A 23 -4.05 22.08 8.23
CA ARG A 23 -4.27 22.46 9.64
C ARG A 23 -3.35 23.59 10.10
N LEU A 24 -2.09 23.60 9.66
CA LEU A 24 -1.13 24.63 10.07
C LEU A 24 -1.42 26.02 9.46
N ASN A 25 -2.19 26.05 8.37
CA ASN A 25 -2.54 27.28 7.66
C ASN A 25 -4.03 27.64 7.77
N ASP A 26 -4.79 26.90 8.58
CA ASP A 26 -6.23 27.07 8.77
C ASP A 26 -7.05 27.04 7.45
N PHE A 27 -6.60 26.24 6.48
CA PHE A 27 -7.35 26.04 5.23
C PHE A 27 -8.59 25.17 5.50
N LYS A 28 -9.72 25.53 4.88
CA LYS A 28 -11.01 24.86 5.01
C LYS A 28 -10.93 23.40 4.61
N ASP A 29 -10.32 23.13 3.45
CA ASP A 29 -10.27 21.79 2.86
C ASP A 29 -8.99 21.55 2.05
N GLN A 30 -8.86 20.34 1.51
CA GLN A 30 -7.71 19.97 0.68
C GLN A 30 -7.67 20.76 -0.63
N ALA A 31 -8.82 21.14 -1.19
CA ALA A 31 -8.86 21.87 -2.45
C ALA A 31 -8.31 23.28 -2.27
N GLU A 32 -8.69 23.97 -1.20
CA GLU A 32 -8.09 25.26 -0.83
C GLU A 32 -6.60 25.13 -0.55
N THR A 33 -6.18 24.07 0.15
CA THR A 33 -4.75 23.82 0.42
C THR A 33 -3.96 23.64 -0.88
N ILE A 34 -4.47 22.83 -1.82
CA ILE A 34 -3.84 22.60 -3.13
C ILE A 34 -3.82 23.88 -3.95
N ALA A 35 -4.92 24.64 -3.96
CA ALA A 35 -5.00 25.92 -4.66
C ALA A 35 -3.97 26.91 -4.12
N ALA A 36 -3.84 27.03 -2.79
CA ALA A 36 -2.86 27.90 -2.16
C ALA A 36 -1.41 27.50 -2.50
N LEU A 37 -1.09 26.19 -2.46
CA LEU A 37 0.21 25.69 -2.92
C LEU A 37 0.43 25.98 -4.43
N GLY A 38 -0.65 25.96 -5.20
CA GLY A 38 -0.71 26.18 -6.64
C GLY A 38 -0.78 27.64 -7.09
N GLU A 39 -1.09 28.63 -6.24
CA GLU A 39 -1.09 30.06 -6.61
C GLU A 39 0.32 30.58 -6.97
N SER A 40 1.36 29.78 -6.70
CA SER A 40 2.74 29.99 -7.18
C SER A 40 3.04 29.30 -8.53
N LEU A 41 2.07 28.60 -9.13
CA LEU A 41 2.21 27.75 -10.30
C LEU A 41 1.14 28.10 -11.34
N ASP A 42 1.57 28.16 -12.60
CA ASP A 42 0.72 28.53 -13.73
C ASP A 42 -0.58 27.67 -13.78
N PRO A 43 -1.77 28.29 -13.72
CA PRO A 43 -3.06 27.58 -13.74
C PRO A 43 -3.34 26.79 -15.03
N THR A 44 -2.45 26.86 -16.02
CA THR A 44 -2.48 26.01 -17.22
C THR A 44 -2.06 24.56 -16.97
N THR A 45 -1.45 24.24 -15.82
CA THR A 45 -1.11 22.86 -15.44
C THR A 45 -2.33 22.10 -14.89
N ASP A 46 -3.13 21.54 -15.80
CA ASP A 46 -4.19 20.52 -15.63
C ASP A 46 -4.94 20.52 -14.26
N PRO A 47 -6.23 20.90 -14.19
CA PRO A 47 -7.04 20.83 -12.96
C PRO A 47 -7.24 19.41 -12.39
N ARG A 48 -6.72 18.38 -13.06
CA ARG A 48 -6.63 16.99 -12.56
C ARG A 48 -5.25 16.63 -12.02
N ALA A 49 -4.33 17.59 -11.91
CA ALA A 49 -3.01 17.39 -11.33
C ALA A 49 -3.13 16.87 -9.90
N SER A 50 -2.54 15.70 -9.67
CA SER A 50 -2.43 15.12 -8.33
C SER A 50 -1.78 16.13 -7.38
N HIS A 51 -2.27 16.24 -6.14
CA HIS A 51 -1.70 17.09 -5.08
C HIS A 51 -0.20 16.85 -4.84
N VAL A 52 0.31 15.71 -5.28
CA VAL A 52 1.73 15.35 -5.27
C VAL A 52 2.60 16.36 -6.04
N VAL A 53 2.12 16.88 -7.18
CA VAL A 53 2.91 17.85 -8.00
C VAL A 53 3.17 19.16 -7.25
N PRO A 54 2.15 19.88 -6.73
CA PRO A 54 2.41 21.08 -5.94
C PRO A 54 3.21 20.79 -4.68
N LEU A 55 2.97 19.67 -3.98
CA LEU A 55 3.77 19.30 -2.80
C LEU A 55 5.25 19.09 -3.10
N ALA A 56 5.58 18.34 -4.17
CA ALA A 56 6.96 18.11 -4.59
C ALA A 56 7.68 19.42 -4.91
N ARG A 57 7.01 20.31 -5.66
CA ARG A 57 7.54 21.64 -6.01
C ARG A 57 7.77 22.51 -4.79
N SER A 58 6.79 22.58 -3.88
CA SER A 58 6.90 23.36 -2.64
C SER A 58 8.05 22.90 -1.74
N LEU A 59 8.47 21.64 -1.84
CA LEU A 59 9.59 21.07 -1.10
C LEU A 59 10.92 21.09 -1.88
N ASN A 60 10.95 21.67 -3.09
CA ASN A 60 12.10 21.61 -4.00
C ASN A 60 12.58 20.17 -4.28
N MET A 61 11.64 19.22 -4.38
CA MET A 61 11.90 17.83 -4.71
C MET A 61 11.49 17.54 -6.15
N SER A 62 12.18 16.61 -6.82
CA SER A 62 11.62 16.06 -8.06
C SER A 62 10.35 15.27 -7.75
N LEU A 63 9.44 15.19 -8.73
CA LEU A 63 8.20 14.43 -8.56
C LEU A 63 8.48 12.97 -8.20
N GLY A 64 9.45 12.35 -8.85
CA GLY A 64 9.89 10.99 -8.55
C GLY A 64 10.42 10.81 -7.13
N GLN A 65 11.22 11.77 -6.64
CA GLN A 65 11.73 11.74 -5.27
C GLN A 65 10.59 11.82 -4.26
N PHE A 66 9.66 12.76 -4.45
CA PHE A 66 8.52 12.91 -3.55
C PHE A 66 7.57 11.70 -3.62
N ALA A 67 7.26 11.21 -4.83
CA ALA A 67 6.44 10.03 -5.03
C ALA A 67 7.01 8.82 -4.27
N ARG A 68 8.30 8.56 -4.43
CA ARG A 68 8.99 7.48 -3.73
C ARG A 68 8.96 7.64 -2.21
N GLN A 69 9.24 8.83 -1.70
CA GLN A 69 9.41 9.05 -0.25
C GLN A 69 8.09 9.26 0.51
N HIS A 70 7.04 9.72 -0.17
CA HIS A 70 5.81 10.17 0.49
C HIS A 70 4.53 9.54 -0.05
N THR A 71 4.60 8.66 -1.05
CA THR A 71 3.40 7.97 -1.57
C THR A 71 3.57 6.44 -1.52
N LEU A 72 2.54 5.70 -1.95
CA LEU A 72 2.63 4.25 -2.15
C LEU A 72 3.02 3.86 -3.59
N ASP A 73 3.53 4.80 -4.39
CA ASP A 73 3.84 4.59 -5.80
C ASP A 73 4.84 3.47 -6.03
N SER A 74 5.96 3.47 -5.28
CA SER A 74 6.98 2.41 -5.36
C SER A 74 6.39 1.02 -5.14
N TYR A 75 5.46 0.89 -4.18
CA TYR A 75 4.76 -0.37 -3.95
C TYR A 75 3.80 -0.70 -5.10
N HIS A 76 2.95 0.24 -5.52
CA HIS A 76 1.90 -0.05 -6.51
C HIS A 76 2.43 -0.29 -7.92
N ASN A 77 3.58 0.28 -8.27
CA ASN A 77 4.26 0.05 -9.54
C ASN A 77 5.50 -0.81 -9.38
N ALA A 78 5.62 -1.56 -8.29
CA ALA A 78 6.78 -2.42 -8.07
C ALA A 78 6.99 -3.45 -9.20
N TYR A 79 5.92 -3.83 -9.91
CA TYR A 79 5.97 -4.77 -11.03
C TYR A 79 5.35 -4.15 -12.29
N THR A 80 6.14 -4.07 -13.36
CA THR A 80 5.76 -3.43 -14.64
C THR A 80 6.18 -4.30 -15.83
N SER A 81 5.68 -4.01 -17.03
CA SER A 81 6.07 -4.79 -18.23
C SER A 81 7.55 -4.67 -18.59
N GLU A 82 8.16 -3.52 -18.27
CA GLU A 82 9.58 -3.24 -18.44
C GLU A 82 10.15 -2.71 -17.13
N ALA A 83 11.45 -2.88 -16.88
CA ALA A 83 12.11 -2.24 -15.74
C ALA A 83 12.14 -0.72 -15.98
N VAL A 84 11.44 0.04 -15.14
CA VAL A 84 11.39 1.50 -15.25
C VAL A 84 11.75 2.12 -13.90
N SER A 85 12.47 3.24 -13.95
CA SER A 85 12.68 4.07 -12.77
C SER A 85 11.36 4.69 -12.31
N HIS A 86 11.08 4.69 -11.00
CA HIS A 86 9.91 5.38 -10.47
C HIS A 86 9.96 6.90 -10.72
N THR A 87 11.13 7.45 -11.07
CA THR A 87 11.26 8.87 -11.42
C THR A 87 10.53 9.26 -12.70
N ASP A 88 10.40 8.32 -13.64
CA ASP A 88 10.00 8.65 -15.01
C ASP A 88 8.49 8.44 -15.23
N THR A 89 7.83 7.67 -14.35
CA THR A 89 6.43 7.25 -14.49
C THR A 89 5.50 7.80 -13.40
N ALA A 90 6.03 8.40 -12.34
CA ALA A 90 5.28 8.86 -11.17
C ALA A 90 4.03 9.69 -11.51
N THR A 91 4.07 10.58 -12.52
CA THR A 91 2.91 11.40 -12.88
C THR A 91 1.71 10.56 -13.33
N GLN A 92 1.96 9.58 -14.20
CA GLN A 92 0.90 8.79 -14.82
C GLN A 92 0.31 7.78 -13.82
N SER A 93 1.16 7.14 -13.03
CA SER A 93 0.72 6.18 -12.01
C SER A 93 -0.08 6.84 -10.90
N LEU A 94 0.41 7.97 -10.36
CA LEU A 94 -0.28 8.73 -9.33
C LEU A 94 -1.61 9.30 -9.84
N TYR A 95 -1.66 9.75 -11.10
CA TYR A 95 -2.92 10.17 -11.73
C TYR A 95 -3.96 9.05 -11.75
N VAL A 96 -3.57 7.85 -12.19
CA VAL A 96 -4.47 6.69 -12.20
C VAL A 96 -4.88 6.29 -10.78
N TRP A 97 -3.95 6.36 -9.83
CA TRP A 97 -4.18 5.95 -8.45
C TRP A 97 -5.15 6.89 -7.72
N TYR A 98 -4.94 8.20 -7.83
CA TYR A 98 -5.79 9.21 -7.20
C TYR A 98 -7.09 9.46 -7.98
N GLY A 99 -7.03 9.53 -9.30
CA GLY A 99 -8.17 9.87 -10.15
C GLY A 99 -9.25 8.80 -10.23
N ARG A 100 -8.95 7.54 -9.86
CA ARG A 100 -9.91 6.42 -9.89
C ARG A 100 -10.44 6.01 -8.52
N ARG A 101 -10.01 6.67 -7.44
CA ARG A 101 -10.44 6.32 -6.08
C ARG A 101 -11.69 7.09 -5.70
N GLY A 102 -12.71 6.37 -5.24
CA GLY A 102 -13.77 6.93 -4.44
C GLY A 102 -13.24 7.50 -3.11
N PRO A 103 -14.11 8.09 -2.27
CA PRO A 103 -13.68 8.69 -1.01
C PRO A 103 -12.90 7.68 -0.17
N ILE A 104 -11.73 8.09 0.31
CA ILE A 104 -10.96 7.28 1.25
C ILE A 104 -11.67 7.40 2.60
N ILE A 105 -12.10 6.27 3.13
CA ILE A 105 -12.89 6.20 4.37
C ILE A 105 -12.13 5.56 5.53
N GLU A 106 -10.93 5.04 5.28
CA GLU A 106 -10.14 4.29 6.26
C GLU A 106 -8.66 4.65 6.13
N ALA A 107 -7.99 4.81 7.27
CA ALA A 107 -6.55 4.93 7.37
C ALA A 107 -6.03 4.19 8.59
N ASN A 108 -4.91 3.51 8.43
CA ASN A 108 -4.32 2.67 9.46
C ASN A 108 -3.23 3.42 10.24
N PHE A 109 -3.13 3.17 11.53
CA PHE A 109 -2.08 3.71 12.38
C PHE A 109 -1.69 2.73 13.48
N CYS A 110 -0.48 2.89 14.01
CA CYS A 110 0.01 2.16 15.17
C CYS A 110 -0.10 3.07 16.41
N PRO A 111 -0.78 2.65 17.49
CA PRO A 111 -0.89 3.45 18.72
C PRO A 111 0.47 3.81 19.31
N ASP A 112 1.42 2.88 19.27
CA ASP A 112 2.76 3.07 19.83
C ASP A 112 3.56 4.07 19.00
N CYS A 113 3.42 4.05 17.66
CA CYS A 113 3.97 5.10 16.81
C CYS A 113 3.36 6.48 17.15
N VAL A 114 2.04 6.56 17.31
CA VAL A 114 1.38 7.82 17.64
C VAL A 114 1.86 8.35 18.98
N HIS A 115 1.90 7.51 20.01
CA HIS A 115 2.39 7.91 21.33
C HIS A 115 3.84 8.40 21.30
N LYS A 116 4.71 7.67 20.57
CA LYS A 116 6.11 8.05 20.38
C LYS A 116 6.23 9.41 19.68
N ASP A 117 5.50 9.61 18.59
CA ASP A 117 5.55 10.87 17.82
C ASP A 117 5.08 12.07 18.63
N GLU A 118 3.98 11.93 19.37
CA GLU A 118 3.48 13.01 20.23
C GLU A 118 4.46 13.34 21.36
N THR A 119 5.18 12.35 21.88
CA THR A 119 6.17 12.54 22.94
C THR A 119 7.46 13.18 22.42
N GLU A 120 7.94 12.76 21.24
CA GLU A 120 9.25 13.16 20.71
C GLU A 120 9.19 14.38 19.78
N LEU A 121 8.11 14.51 18.99
CA LEU A 121 7.95 15.52 17.95
C LEU A 121 6.89 16.58 18.29
N GLY A 122 6.02 16.29 19.27
CA GLY A 122 4.86 17.13 19.61
C GLY A 122 3.71 17.05 18.60
N PHE A 123 3.77 16.12 17.64
CA PHE A 123 2.69 15.80 16.71
C PHE A 123 2.89 14.41 16.12
N SER A 124 1.81 13.77 15.71
CA SER A 124 1.81 12.48 14.99
C SER A 124 1.44 12.63 13.53
N TYR A 125 1.89 11.67 12.72
CA TYR A 125 1.71 11.68 11.27
C TYR A 125 1.38 10.30 10.70
N TRP A 126 0.66 10.31 9.57
CA TRP A 126 0.27 9.08 8.87
C TRP A 126 1.47 8.48 8.17
N ARG A 127 1.76 7.21 8.46
CA ARG A 127 2.88 6.51 7.86
C ARG A 127 2.47 5.73 6.62
N ARG A 128 3.31 5.76 5.58
CA ARG A 128 3.11 4.98 4.34
C ARG A 128 3.07 3.49 4.65
N ARG A 129 4.02 2.98 5.44
CA ARG A 129 4.12 1.55 5.76
C ARG A 129 2.90 0.96 6.46
N HIS A 130 2.11 1.77 7.18
CA HIS A 130 0.86 1.31 7.79
C HIS A 130 -0.28 1.17 6.77
N GLN A 131 -0.15 1.77 5.59
CA GLN A 131 -1.16 1.71 4.52
C GLN A 131 -0.91 0.57 3.53
N LEU A 132 0.12 -0.27 3.73
CA LEU A 132 0.44 -1.38 2.84
C LEU A 132 -0.71 -2.42 2.85
N PRO A 133 -1.25 -2.82 1.69
CA PRO A 133 -2.32 -3.81 1.62
C PRO A 133 -1.93 -5.13 2.27
N GLY A 134 -2.78 -5.68 3.13
CA GLY A 134 -2.56 -6.98 3.79
C GLY A 134 -1.63 -6.94 5.01
N VAL A 135 -0.88 -5.85 5.22
CA VAL A 135 -0.06 -5.66 6.42
C VAL A 135 -0.92 -5.02 7.51
N THR A 136 -1.41 -5.84 8.44
CA THR A 136 -2.37 -5.41 9.49
C THR A 136 -1.72 -5.14 10.85
N TRP A 137 -0.38 -5.16 10.92
CA TRP A 137 0.39 -4.87 12.13
C TRP A 137 1.54 -3.91 11.83
N CYS A 138 2.02 -3.22 12.87
CA CYS A 138 3.22 -2.42 12.78
C CYS A 138 4.44 -3.35 12.84
N VAL A 139 5.28 -3.37 11.80
CA VAL A 139 6.50 -4.18 11.79
C VAL A 139 7.55 -3.67 12.81
N GLN A 140 7.48 -2.38 13.19
CA GLN A 140 8.38 -1.82 14.19
C GLN A 140 7.98 -2.19 15.64
N HIS A 141 6.69 -2.10 15.97
CA HIS A 141 6.20 -2.31 17.34
C HIS A 141 5.56 -3.69 17.55
N MET A 142 5.40 -4.47 16.48
CA MET A 142 4.76 -5.78 16.48
C MET A 142 3.34 -5.81 17.05
N SER A 143 2.65 -4.66 17.04
CA SER A 143 1.28 -4.46 17.50
C SER A 143 0.31 -4.37 16.32
N ALA A 144 -0.94 -4.81 16.51
CA ALA A 144 -1.99 -4.68 15.50
C ALA A 144 -2.24 -3.20 15.17
N LEU A 145 -2.40 -2.89 13.88
CA LEU A 145 -2.77 -1.55 13.44
C LEU A 145 -4.23 -1.30 13.81
N LYS A 146 -4.51 -0.06 14.22
CA LYS A 146 -5.87 0.47 14.38
C LYS A 146 -6.29 1.19 13.11
N THR A 147 -7.58 1.26 12.85
CA THR A 147 -8.13 1.98 11.69
C THR A 147 -9.02 3.11 12.14
N ALA A 148 -8.70 4.30 11.65
CA ALA A 148 -9.58 5.45 11.71
C ALA A 148 -10.58 5.36 10.55
N SER A 149 -11.87 5.20 10.87
CA SER A 149 -12.94 5.10 9.88
C SER A 149 -13.71 6.42 9.78
N ARG A 150 -13.29 7.31 8.87
CA ARG A 150 -13.90 8.62 8.60
C ARG A 150 -13.71 8.96 7.12
N VAL A 151 -14.63 9.71 6.53
CA VAL A 151 -14.41 10.30 5.19
C VAL A 151 -13.21 11.25 5.24
N HIS A 152 -12.21 11.00 4.41
CA HIS A 152 -10.93 11.72 4.35
C HIS A 152 -10.16 11.75 5.69
N PRO A 153 -9.77 10.58 6.24
CA PRO A 153 -9.16 10.49 7.56
C PRO A 153 -7.81 11.22 7.65
N TYR A 154 -7.11 11.37 6.53
CA TYR A 154 -5.82 12.06 6.45
C TYR A 154 -5.90 13.58 6.70
N ASN A 155 -7.11 14.16 6.73
CA ASN A 155 -7.32 15.58 7.04
C ASN A 155 -6.99 15.93 8.50
N ASP A 156 -6.98 14.94 9.38
CA ASP A 156 -6.65 15.05 10.80
C ASP A 156 -5.35 14.30 11.12
N SER A 157 -4.75 14.55 12.28
CA SER A 157 -3.60 13.75 12.72
C SER A 157 -4.07 12.38 13.23
N PRO A 158 -3.22 11.34 13.16
CA PRO A 158 -3.51 10.06 13.79
C PRO A 158 -3.87 10.17 15.27
N PHE A 159 -3.23 11.07 16.02
CA PHE A 159 -3.54 11.32 17.43
C PHE A 159 -4.96 11.87 17.63
N LEU A 160 -5.42 12.81 16.81
CA LEU A 160 -6.80 13.29 16.92
C LEU A 160 -7.80 12.17 16.61
N LEU A 161 -7.50 11.32 15.63
CA LEU A 161 -8.39 10.20 15.28
C LEU A 161 -8.29 9.00 16.23
N SER A 162 -7.19 8.84 16.97
CA SER A 162 -7.04 7.79 17.97
C SER A 162 -8.00 7.95 19.15
N HIS A 163 -8.63 9.11 19.30
CA HIS A 163 -9.58 9.39 20.38
C HIS A 163 -11.06 9.34 19.93
N SER A 164 -11.36 9.36 18.63
CA SER A 164 -12.71 9.67 18.14
C SER A 164 -13.47 8.48 17.52
N VAL A 165 -12.83 7.61 16.73
CA VAL A 165 -13.46 6.36 16.24
C VAL A 165 -12.35 5.35 15.91
N ILE A 166 -12.15 4.37 16.78
CA ILE A 166 -11.28 3.22 16.51
C ILE A 166 -12.16 2.02 16.21
N ARG A 167 -11.99 1.44 15.03
CA ARG A 167 -12.37 0.04 14.82
C ARG A 167 -11.10 -0.79 14.85
N PRO A 168 -11.08 -1.96 15.50
CA PRO A 168 -10.12 -2.98 15.08
C PRO A 168 -10.43 -3.25 13.59
N PRO A 169 -9.50 -3.01 12.66
CA PRO A 169 -9.74 -3.24 11.22
C PRO A 169 -10.17 -4.66 10.91
N TYR A 170 -9.84 -5.56 11.83
CA TYR A 170 -9.76 -6.97 11.59
C TYR A 170 -9.83 -7.72 12.93
N PRO A 171 -10.41 -8.93 12.98
CA PRO A 171 -10.38 -9.73 14.20
C PRO A 171 -8.92 -9.93 14.66
N THR A 172 -8.66 -9.56 15.91
CA THR A 172 -7.30 -9.54 16.47
C THR A 172 -6.63 -10.90 16.35
N GLU A 173 -7.39 -11.98 16.53
CA GLU A 173 -6.89 -13.35 16.46
C GLU A 173 -6.33 -13.68 15.07
N ILE A 174 -6.99 -13.21 14.01
CA ILE A 174 -6.55 -13.46 12.65
C ILE A 174 -5.33 -12.59 12.30
N SER A 175 -5.34 -11.33 12.74
CA SER A 175 -4.16 -10.45 12.56
C SER A 175 -2.94 -11.00 13.30
N ASP A 176 -3.12 -11.52 14.51
CA ASP A 176 -2.05 -12.13 15.30
C ASP A 176 -1.55 -13.42 14.67
N PHE A 177 -2.45 -14.28 14.17
CA PHE A 177 -2.06 -15.48 13.44
C PHE A 177 -1.16 -15.13 12.24
N VAL A 178 -1.61 -14.19 11.39
CA VAL A 178 -0.85 -13.82 10.19
C VAL A 178 0.49 -13.20 10.58
N ARG A 179 0.51 -12.30 11.56
CA ARG A 179 1.73 -11.67 12.10
C ARG A 179 2.75 -12.69 12.62
N GLN A 180 2.29 -13.77 13.25
CA GLN A 180 3.14 -14.83 13.80
C GLN A 180 3.53 -15.89 12.77
N SER A 181 2.80 -15.98 11.66
CA SER A 181 3.14 -16.89 10.56
C SER A 181 4.38 -16.43 9.80
N ARG A 182 5.18 -17.38 9.32
CA ARG A 182 6.35 -17.11 8.48
C ARG A 182 5.94 -16.49 7.14
N VAL A 183 4.86 -16.96 6.52
CA VAL A 183 4.27 -16.33 5.31
C VAL A 183 3.88 -14.88 5.56
N GLY A 184 3.17 -14.56 6.65
CA GLY A 184 2.76 -13.19 6.94
C GLY A 184 3.94 -12.27 7.23
N THR A 185 4.93 -12.74 7.99
CA THR A 185 6.18 -12.00 8.23
C THR A 185 6.90 -11.70 6.92
N LYS A 186 7.09 -12.71 6.06
CA LYS A 186 7.74 -12.55 4.76
C LYS A 186 6.96 -11.63 3.82
N TYR A 187 5.63 -11.73 3.83
CA TYR A 187 4.75 -10.84 3.07
C TYR A 187 4.96 -9.37 3.47
N ALA A 188 5.04 -9.07 4.77
CA ALA A 188 5.28 -7.71 5.25
C ALA A 188 6.70 -7.24 4.91
N GLU A 189 7.71 -8.09 5.06
CA GLU A 189 9.10 -7.79 4.66
C GLU A 189 9.21 -7.41 3.19
N ILE A 190 8.70 -8.26 2.28
CA ILE A 190 8.72 -7.98 0.84
C ILE A 190 7.94 -6.69 0.55
N SER A 191 6.75 -6.52 1.15
CA SER A 191 5.94 -5.30 0.95
C SER A 191 6.69 -4.02 1.32
N LEU A 192 7.43 -4.05 2.43
CA LEU A 192 8.25 -2.92 2.89
C LEU A 192 9.46 -2.69 1.96
N GLN A 193 10.13 -3.75 1.52
CA GLN A 193 11.24 -3.63 0.57
C GLN A 193 10.79 -3.01 -0.75
N LEU A 194 9.62 -3.40 -1.27
CA LEU A 194 9.04 -2.80 -2.47
C LEU A 194 8.66 -1.33 -2.25
N LEU A 195 8.17 -0.96 -1.06
CA LEU A 195 7.86 0.43 -0.74
C LEU A 195 9.10 1.34 -0.77
N GLU A 196 10.27 0.81 -0.42
CA GLU A 196 11.53 1.55 -0.39
C GLU A 196 12.35 1.45 -1.70
N ARG A 197 11.89 0.66 -2.68
CA ARG A 197 12.59 0.48 -3.95
C ARG A 197 12.62 1.75 -4.80
N GLN A 198 13.67 1.87 -5.59
CA GLN A 198 13.89 2.98 -6.53
C GLN A 198 13.41 2.68 -7.95
N SER A 199 13.28 1.41 -8.30
CA SER A 199 12.89 0.94 -9.63
C SER A 199 11.94 -0.25 -9.54
N SER A 200 11.09 -0.36 -10.56
CA SER A 200 10.22 -1.50 -10.77
C SER A 200 11.00 -2.72 -11.26
N GLU A 201 10.50 -3.91 -10.93
CA GLU A 201 10.95 -5.17 -11.50
C GLU A 201 10.10 -5.60 -12.70
N PRO A 202 10.71 -6.17 -13.75
CA PRO A 202 9.97 -6.75 -14.87
C PRO A 202 9.02 -7.87 -14.40
N LEU A 203 7.76 -7.75 -14.78
CA LEU A 203 6.69 -8.65 -14.35
C LEU A 203 6.85 -10.07 -14.90
N ASP A 204 7.45 -10.22 -16.08
CA ASP A 204 7.78 -11.50 -16.68
C ASP A 204 8.80 -12.27 -15.82
N ARG A 205 9.83 -11.59 -15.31
CA ARG A 205 10.82 -12.16 -14.39
C ARG A 205 10.17 -12.63 -13.09
N VAL A 206 9.34 -11.79 -12.47
CA VAL A 206 8.63 -12.14 -11.23
C VAL A 206 7.69 -13.31 -11.44
N THR A 207 6.95 -13.30 -12.55
CA THR A 207 6.07 -14.40 -12.93
C THR A 207 6.87 -15.69 -13.13
N GLN A 208 8.00 -15.63 -13.86
CA GLN A 208 8.83 -16.79 -14.14
C GLN A 208 9.39 -17.42 -12.86
N THR A 209 9.92 -16.62 -11.92
CA THR A 209 10.40 -17.14 -10.64
C THR A 209 9.29 -17.82 -9.84
N ILE A 210 8.09 -17.25 -9.80
CA ILE A 210 6.95 -17.89 -9.12
C ILE A 210 6.60 -19.23 -9.79
N ARG A 211 6.60 -19.28 -11.13
CA ARG A 211 6.29 -20.50 -11.90
C ARG A 211 7.31 -21.61 -11.64
N GLU A 212 8.60 -21.28 -11.62
CA GLU A 212 9.69 -22.21 -11.32
C GLU A 212 9.57 -22.76 -9.90
N GLY A 213 9.29 -21.88 -8.93
CA GLY A 213 9.08 -22.28 -7.55
C GLY A 213 7.89 -23.24 -7.39
N LEU A 214 6.75 -22.93 -8.00
CA LEU A 214 5.58 -23.81 -7.94
C LEU A 214 5.80 -25.14 -8.67
N THR A 215 6.53 -25.14 -9.78
CA THR A 215 6.89 -26.37 -10.50
C THR A 215 7.74 -27.28 -9.62
N THR A 216 8.69 -26.71 -8.87
CA THR A 216 9.52 -27.44 -7.90
C THR A 216 8.67 -28.09 -6.79
N LEU A 217 7.58 -27.45 -6.39
CA LEU A 217 6.63 -27.96 -5.40
C LEU A 217 5.59 -28.94 -5.97
N GLY A 218 5.63 -29.24 -7.28
CA GLY A 218 4.62 -30.06 -7.96
C GLY A 218 3.24 -29.40 -8.03
N VAL A 219 3.18 -28.07 -7.95
CA VAL A 219 1.94 -27.27 -7.92
C VAL A 219 1.60 -26.81 -9.34
N HIS A 220 0.32 -26.87 -9.69
CA HIS A 220 -0.14 -26.56 -11.04
C HIS A 220 -0.04 -25.07 -11.37
N VAL A 221 0.51 -24.79 -12.56
CA VAL A 221 0.84 -23.44 -13.05
C VAL A 221 -0.12 -22.96 -14.16
N GLY A 222 -1.28 -23.60 -14.30
CA GLY A 222 -2.27 -23.30 -15.35
C GLY A 222 -3.48 -22.49 -14.88
N LYS A 223 -4.27 -22.01 -15.85
CA LYS A 223 -5.47 -21.18 -15.63
C LYS A 223 -6.67 -21.96 -15.09
N SER A 224 -6.69 -23.29 -15.23
CA SER A 224 -7.87 -24.11 -14.92
C SER A 224 -7.72 -24.79 -13.58
N ARG A 225 -8.73 -24.59 -12.72
CA ARG A 225 -8.90 -25.35 -11.49
C ARG A 225 -9.47 -26.72 -11.85
N SER A 226 -8.63 -27.64 -12.27
CA SER A 226 -9.00 -29.05 -12.28
C SER A 226 -8.89 -29.57 -10.85
N SER A 227 -9.91 -30.26 -10.33
CA SER A 227 -9.87 -30.89 -9.00
C SER A 227 -8.71 -31.88 -8.82
N ARG A 228 -8.06 -32.27 -9.92
CA ARG A 228 -6.91 -33.18 -9.94
C ARG A 228 -5.58 -32.55 -9.54
N TYR A 229 -5.48 -31.22 -9.48
CA TYR A 229 -4.21 -30.57 -9.21
C TYR A 229 -4.31 -29.49 -8.13
N ARG A 230 -3.32 -29.48 -7.24
CA ARG A 230 -3.11 -28.44 -6.22
C ARG A 230 -2.64 -27.16 -6.91
N THR A 231 -3.20 -26.01 -6.52
CA THR A 231 -2.89 -24.68 -7.08
C THR A 231 -2.24 -23.77 -6.03
N LEU A 232 -1.71 -22.62 -6.45
CA LEU A 232 -1.16 -21.62 -5.53
C LEU A 232 -2.21 -21.13 -4.52
N ALA A 233 -3.46 -20.98 -4.94
CA ALA A 233 -4.54 -20.60 -4.04
C ALA A 233 -4.86 -21.69 -2.99
N ASP A 234 -4.66 -22.96 -3.32
CA ASP A 234 -4.80 -24.06 -2.35
C ASP A 234 -3.66 -23.97 -1.31
N LEU A 235 -2.40 -23.74 -1.76
CA LEU A 235 -1.29 -23.49 -0.83
C LEU A 235 -1.59 -22.34 0.13
N ALA A 236 -2.10 -21.22 -0.39
CA ALA A 236 -2.44 -20.05 0.42
C ALA A 236 -3.50 -20.40 1.48
N ALA A 237 -4.54 -21.14 1.10
CA ALA A 237 -5.64 -21.51 2.00
C ALA A 237 -5.22 -22.53 3.09
N GLU A 238 -4.13 -23.27 2.87
CA GLU A 238 -3.57 -24.20 3.85
C GLU A 238 -2.74 -23.49 4.93
N VAL A 239 -2.02 -22.42 4.56
CA VAL A 239 -1.05 -21.74 5.46
C VAL A 239 -1.56 -20.42 6.02
N LEU A 240 -2.67 -19.88 5.51
CA LEU A 240 -3.23 -18.60 5.94
C LEU A 240 -4.73 -18.65 6.20
N PRO A 241 -5.25 -17.81 7.12
CA PRO A 241 -6.67 -17.75 7.39
C PRO A 241 -7.46 -17.26 6.18
N ARG A 242 -8.48 -18.02 5.79
CA ARG A 242 -9.39 -17.66 4.69
C ARG A 242 -9.99 -16.25 4.81
N PRO A 243 -10.43 -15.78 5.99
CA PRO A 243 -10.96 -14.42 6.09
C PRO A 243 -9.93 -13.35 5.68
N TRP A 244 -8.63 -13.60 5.85
CA TRP A 244 -7.57 -12.62 5.54
C TRP A 244 -7.33 -12.58 4.03
N LEU A 245 -7.29 -13.77 3.43
CA LEU A 245 -7.25 -13.94 1.98
C LEU A 245 -8.42 -13.24 1.30
N ILE A 246 -9.65 -13.43 1.80
CA ILE A 246 -10.85 -12.80 1.24
C ILE A 246 -10.80 -11.27 1.41
N GLN A 247 -10.38 -10.77 2.57
CA GLN A 247 -10.37 -9.33 2.84
C GLN A 247 -9.35 -8.57 1.98
N HIS A 248 -8.16 -9.13 1.79
CA HIS A 248 -7.04 -8.41 1.19
C HIS A 248 -6.71 -8.81 -0.25
N PHE A 249 -7.18 -9.97 -0.73
CA PHE A 249 -6.82 -10.53 -2.03
C PHE A 249 -8.01 -10.83 -2.95
N SER A 250 -9.24 -10.60 -2.50
CA SER A 250 -10.41 -10.64 -3.38
C SER A 250 -10.60 -9.33 -4.15
N PRO A 251 -11.10 -9.37 -5.40
CA PRO A 251 -11.38 -8.16 -6.17
C PRO A 251 -12.49 -7.32 -5.51
N LYS A 252 -12.33 -5.99 -5.48
CA LYS A 252 -13.39 -5.09 -5.03
C LYS A 252 -14.56 -5.13 -6.02
N GLY A 253 -15.79 -5.26 -5.52
CA GLY A 253 -17.01 -5.21 -6.34
C GLY A 253 -17.54 -6.54 -6.86
N TYR A 254 -16.85 -7.66 -6.62
CA TYR A 254 -17.39 -9.00 -6.86
C TYR A 254 -18.05 -9.55 -5.61
N SER A 255 -19.05 -10.42 -5.78
CA SER A 255 -19.64 -11.16 -4.65
C SER A 255 -18.50 -11.85 -3.87
N ARG A 256 -18.38 -11.53 -2.58
CA ARG A 256 -17.40 -12.12 -1.65
C ARG A 256 -17.74 -13.58 -1.38
N GLY A 257 -17.64 -14.42 -2.42
CA GLY A 257 -17.68 -15.86 -2.27
C GLY A 257 -16.48 -16.34 -1.47
N GLN A 258 -16.61 -17.51 -0.85
CA GLN A 258 -15.61 -18.13 0.02
C GLN A 258 -14.24 -18.35 -0.66
N ASP A 259 -14.20 -18.32 -2.00
CA ASP A 259 -13.02 -18.56 -2.84
C ASP A 259 -12.70 -17.36 -3.78
N SER A 260 -13.19 -16.16 -3.47
CA SER A 260 -13.04 -14.98 -4.35
C SER A 260 -11.59 -14.53 -4.60
N PHE A 261 -10.63 -14.96 -3.77
CA PHE A 261 -9.20 -14.67 -3.92
C PHE A 261 -8.48 -15.62 -4.91
N VAL A 262 -9.08 -16.78 -5.22
CA VAL A 262 -8.44 -17.87 -5.99
C VAL A 262 -8.04 -17.40 -7.40
N GLY A 263 -8.97 -16.75 -8.11
CA GLY A 263 -8.75 -16.29 -9.48
C GLY A 263 -7.59 -15.29 -9.59
N PRO A 264 -7.62 -14.17 -8.83
CA PRO A 264 -6.51 -13.21 -8.81
C PRO A 264 -5.17 -13.83 -8.40
N LEU A 265 -5.14 -14.71 -7.41
CA LEU A 265 -3.88 -15.30 -6.97
C LEU A 265 -3.31 -16.24 -8.02
N ASN A 266 -4.11 -17.11 -8.63
CA ASN A 266 -3.65 -17.99 -9.71
C ASN A 266 -3.33 -17.24 -11.02
N LYS A 267 -3.79 -16.00 -11.19
CA LYS A 267 -3.37 -15.15 -12.33
C LYS A 267 -1.91 -14.71 -12.24
N THR A 268 -1.28 -14.75 -11.07
CA THR A 268 0.14 -14.39 -10.90
C THR A 268 1.09 -15.29 -11.69
N VAL A 269 0.65 -16.49 -12.07
CA VAL A 269 1.42 -17.47 -12.85
C VAL A 269 0.98 -17.58 -14.31
N GLY A 270 -0.06 -16.84 -14.70
CA GLY A 270 -0.64 -16.87 -16.05
C GLY A 270 0.16 -16.03 -17.06
N TYR A 271 -0.02 -16.36 -18.34
CA TYR A 271 0.71 -15.77 -19.49
C TYR A 271 0.58 -14.25 -19.69
N MET A 272 -0.24 -13.54 -18.90
CA MET A 272 -0.42 -12.08 -19.01
C MET A 272 -0.60 -11.41 -17.65
N GLY A 273 0.07 -11.90 -16.61
CA GLY A 273 0.17 -11.30 -15.27
C GLY A 273 -0.75 -10.11 -14.97
N SER A 274 -2.03 -10.37 -14.68
CA SER A 274 -3.07 -9.31 -14.56
C SER A 274 -3.55 -9.13 -13.13
N SER A 275 -2.69 -9.43 -12.16
CA SER A 275 -3.02 -9.35 -10.74
C SER A 275 -2.37 -8.12 -10.09
N GLY A 276 -2.86 -7.73 -8.91
CA GLY A 276 -2.26 -6.64 -8.16
C GLY A 276 -0.90 -7.05 -7.58
N VAL A 277 -0.03 -6.07 -7.30
CA VAL A 277 1.29 -6.29 -6.68
C VAL A 277 1.17 -7.16 -5.42
N ASN A 278 0.15 -6.93 -4.59
CA ASN A 278 -0.09 -7.70 -3.38
C ASN A 278 -0.22 -9.22 -3.67
N HIS A 279 -0.83 -9.63 -4.78
CA HIS A 279 -0.94 -11.05 -5.13
C HIS A 279 0.42 -11.67 -5.44
N TYR A 280 1.29 -10.95 -6.14
CA TYR A 280 2.65 -11.39 -6.44
C TYR A 280 3.52 -11.46 -5.18
N VAL A 281 3.36 -10.49 -4.27
CA VAL A 281 4.03 -10.51 -2.96
C VAL A 281 3.58 -11.72 -2.15
N LEU A 282 2.28 -12.02 -2.13
CA LEU A 282 1.75 -13.21 -1.45
C LEU A 282 2.28 -14.51 -2.06
N ALA A 283 2.33 -14.60 -3.39
CA ALA A 283 2.88 -15.76 -4.07
C ALA A 283 4.35 -16.01 -3.67
N GLN A 284 5.18 -14.97 -3.66
CA GLN A 284 6.57 -15.03 -3.23
C GLN A 284 6.71 -15.39 -1.73
N ALA A 285 5.88 -14.81 -0.87
CA ALA A 285 5.88 -15.12 0.56
C ALA A 285 5.49 -16.58 0.84
N ILE A 286 4.57 -17.15 0.06
CA ILE A 286 4.20 -18.57 0.14
C ILE A 286 5.38 -19.43 -0.30
N LEU A 287 6.05 -19.13 -1.40
CA LEU A 287 7.23 -19.91 -1.85
C LEU A 287 8.35 -19.91 -0.80
N ALA A 288 8.56 -18.77 -0.13
CA ALA A 288 9.53 -18.66 0.94
C ALA A 288 9.22 -19.56 2.15
N GLU A 289 7.95 -19.91 2.41
CA GLU A 289 7.58 -20.91 3.42
C GLU A 289 8.23 -22.28 3.14
N TYR A 290 8.31 -22.63 1.86
CA TYR A 290 8.85 -23.90 1.38
C TYR A 290 10.35 -23.84 1.05
N GLY A 291 11.06 -22.80 1.53
CA GLY A 291 12.51 -22.67 1.36
C GLY A 291 12.95 -22.22 -0.03
N LEU A 292 12.04 -21.67 -0.84
CA LEU A 292 12.34 -21.10 -2.14
C LEU A 292 12.44 -19.58 -1.98
N GLU A 293 13.65 -19.04 -2.13
CA GLU A 293 13.89 -17.60 -1.90
C GLU A 293 13.13 -16.74 -2.93
N PRO A 294 12.49 -15.63 -2.47
CA PRO A 294 11.89 -14.65 -3.36
C PRO A 294 12.96 -13.83 -4.11
N LEU A 295 12.53 -13.07 -5.13
CA LEU A 295 13.41 -12.20 -5.94
C LEU A 295 13.93 -10.99 -5.17
#